data_AF-A0A4Z0LSB1-F1
#
_entry.id   AF-A0A4Z0LSB1-F1
#
_cell.length_a   1.000
_cell.length_b   1.000
_cell.length_c   1.000
_cell.angle_alpha   90.00
_cell.angle_beta   90.00
_cell.angle_gamma   90.00
#
_symmetry.space_group_name_H-M   'P 1'
#
loop_
_entity.id
_entity.type
_entity.pdbx_description
1 polymer ?
#
loop_
_entity_poly.entity_id
_entity_poly.type
_entity_poly.pdbx_seq_one_letter_code
_entity_poly.pdbx_strand_id
1 'polypeptide(L)'
;MNNNLPTGSIVAAVDLLNKENVIAYPTEAVFGVGCDPDSETAVTRLLALKQRPVDKGLILIAASFEQLKPYIDDSILTAAQRKAVFDCWPGPVTFVFPAPATTPRWLTGRFDSLAVRVTNHPLVVALCNAYGKPQVSPRPNLTGVPPSRSVGEVSAQYGEEL
;
A
#
# COMPACT_ATOMS: atom_id res chain seq x y z
N MET A 1 22.27 -0.50 11.56
CA MET A 1 21.59 0.49 10.70
C MET A 1 20.92 1.49 11.63
N ASN A 2 21.17 2.80 11.46
CA ASN A 2 20.56 3.82 12.31
C ASN A 2 19.04 3.79 12.12
N ASN A 3 18.31 3.34 13.15
CA ASN A 3 16.86 3.19 13.15
C ASN A 3 16.09 4.51 13.38
N ASN A 4 16.76 5.66 13.28
CA ASN A 4 16.11 6.95 13.35
C ASN A 4 15.49 7.27 11.98
N LEU A 5 14.32 6.69 11.73
CA LEU A 5 13.42 7.17 10.69
C LEU A 5 13.19 8.67 10.95
N PRO A 6 13.32 9.56 9.95
CA PRO A 6 13.09 10.97 10.18
C PRO A 6 11.63 11.18 10.59
N THR A 7 11.34 11.37 11.87
CA THR A 7 9.96 11.53 12.36
C THR A 7 9.24 12.66 11.62
N GLY A 8 9.98 13.72 11.26
CA GLY A 8 9.47 14.83 10.44
C GLY A 8 9.00 14.40 9.05
N SER A 9 9.62 13.39 8.42
CA SER A 9 9.17 12.90 7.10
C SER A 9 7.89 12.07 7.19
N ILE A 10 7.67 11.34 8.30
CA ILE A 10 6.44 10.56 8.50
C ILE A 10 5.25 11.49 8.73
N VAL A 11 5.41 12.52 9.56
CA VAL A 11 4.35 13.52 9.82
C VAL A 11 3.95 14.21 8.51
N ALA A 12 4.93 14.68 7.72
CA ALA A 12 4.66 15.30 6.42
C ALA A 12 3.94 14.34 5.45
N ALA A 13 4.33 13.06 5.42
CA ALA A 13 3.66 12.05 4.60
C ALA A 13 2.20 11.84 5.04
N VAL A 14 1.93 11.77 6.34
CA VAL A 14 0.56 11.67 6.89
C VAL A 14 -0.27 12.90 6.50
N ASP A 15 0.30 14.10 6.57
CA ASP A 15 -0.39 15.33 6.17
C ASP A 15 -0.75 15.33 4.68
N LEU A 16 0.12 14.79 3.82
CA LEU A 16 -0.15 14.64 2.39
C LEU A 16 -1.26 13.61 2.14
N LEU A 17 -1.24 12.47 2.84
CA LEU A 17 -2.29 11.45 2.75
C LEU A 17 -3.66 12.01 3.16
N ASN A 18 -3.72 12.79 4.25
CA ASN A 18 -4.93 13.47 4.70
C ASN A 18 -5.46 14.50 3.70
N LYS A 19 -4.61 14.99 2.79
CA LYS A 19 -4.97 15.90 1.69
C LYS A 19 -5.26 15.16 0.38
N GLU A 20 -5.49 13.85 0.45
CA GLU A 20 -5.77 12.99 -0.71
C GLU A 20 -4.66 13.00 -1.77
N ASN A 21 -3.41 13.23 -1.35
CA ASN A 21 -2.25 13.20 -2.23
C ASN A 21 -1.61 11.79 -2.28
N VAL A 22 -0.81 11.58 -3.32
CA VAL A 22 0.04 10.41 -3.46
C VAL A 22 1.39 10.73 -2.82
N ILE A 23 1.99 9.75 -2.16
CA ILE A 23 3.34 9.85 -1.58
C ILE A 23 4.25 8.78 -2.18
N ALA A 24 5.55 9.07 -2.24
CA ALA A 24 6.57 8.06 -2.45
C ALA A 24 7.24 7.69 -1.13
N TYR A 25 7.58 6.41 -0.97
CA TYR A 25 8.33 5.93 0.19
C TYR A 25 9.29 4.81 -0.20
N PRO A 26 10.48 4.74 0.43
CA PRO A 26 11.40 3.64 0.19
C PRO A 26 10.84 2.32 0.75
N THR A 27 11.04 1.25 0.00
CA THR A 27 10.86 -0.14 0.45
C THR A 27 12.20 -0.89 0.37
N GLU A 28 12.21 -2.19 0.66
CA GLU A 28 13.42 -3.01 0.78
C GLU A 28 14.37 -2.96 -0.42
N ALA A 29 13.85 -2.78 -1.64
CA ALA A 29 14.64 -2.83 -2.86
C ALA A 29 14.47 -1.59 -3.76
N VAL A 30 13.34 -0.89 -3.65
CA VAL A 30 12.85 0.08 -4.63
C VAL A 30 11.90 1.07 -3.95
N PHE A 31 11.64 2.23 -4.54
CA PHE A 31 10.63 3.16 -4.03
C PHE A 31 9.24 2.70 -4.45
N GLY A 32 8.32 2.65 -3.48
CA GLY A 32 6.89 2.51 -3.72
C GLY A 32 6.23 3.89 -3.83
N VAL A 33 5.04 3.90 -4.42
CA VAL A 33 4.09 5.03 -4.28
C VAL A 33 2.83 4.52 -3.62
N GLY A 34 2.18 5.36 -2.83
CA GLY A 34 0.96 5.01 -2.14
C GLY A 34 0.08 6.19 -1.81
N CYS A 35 -1.13 5.89 -1.38
CA CYS A 35 -2.15 6.87 -1.04
C CYS A 35 -3.18 6.27 -0.07
N ASP A 36 -4.12 7.11 0.38
CA ASP A 36 -5.23 6.71 1.23
C ASP A 36 -6.15 5.68 0.50
N PRO A 37 -6.36 4.47 1.05
CA PRO A 37 -7.29 3.49 0.47
C PRO A 37 -8.76 3.92 0.45
N ASP A 38 -9.16 4.82 1.36
CA ASP A 38 -10.55 5.24 1.53
C ASP A 38 -10.91 6.45 0.65
N SER A 39 -9.92 7.09 0.02
CA SER A 39 -10.13 8.23 -0.86
C SER A 39 -10.13 7.81 -2.32
N GLU A 40 -11.30 7.84 -2.96
CA GLU A 40 -11.42 7.63 -4.41
C GLU A 40 -10.58 8.65 -5.20
N THR A 41 -10.50 9.90 -4.73
CA THR A 41 -9.68 10.96 -5.31
C THR A 41 -8.21 10.56 -5.32
N ALA A 42 -7.66 10.15 -4.17
CA ALA A 42 -6.26 9.79 -4.03
C ALA A 42 -5.91 8.55 -4.86
N VAL A 43 -6.80 7.54 -4.86
CA VAL A 43 -6.65 6.32 -5.65
C VAL A 43 -6.71 6.62 -7.15
N THR A 44 -7.62 7.50 -7.59
CA THR A 44 -7.72 7.90 -9.00
C THR A 44 -6.47 8.64 -9.46
N ARG A 45 -5.93 9.54 -8.63
CA ARG A 45 -4.64 10.23 -8.89
C ARG A 45 -3.50 9.23 -9.02
N LEU A 46 -3.39 8.28 -8.08
CA LEU A 46 -2.40 7.21 -8.14
C LEU A 46 -2.53 6.38 -9.42
N LEU A 47 -3.74 5.98 -9.80
CA LEU A 47 -3.97 5.21 -11.02
C LEU A 47 -3.58 5.98 -12.29
N ALA A 48 -3.92 7.27 -12.36
CA ALA A 48 -3.53 8.16 -13.44
C ALA A 48 -2.01 8.31 -13.52
N LEU A 49 -1.36 8.61 -12.38
CA LEU A 49 0.09 8.70 -12.24
C LEU A 49 0.78 7.42 -12.71
N LYS A 50 0.17 6.26 -12.45
CA LYS A 50 0.71 4.94 -12.81
C LYS A 50 0.34 4.47 -14.20
N GLN A 51 -0.52 5.20 -14.91
CA GLN A 51 -1.17 4.76 -16.15
C GLN A 51 -1.72 3.33 -16.00
N ARG A 52 -2.36 3.07 -14.85
CA ARG A 52 -2.85 1.76 -14.46
C ARG A 52 -4.37 1.75 -14.54
N PRO A 53 -4.98 0.77 -15.24
CA PRO A 53 -6.42 0.64 -15.24
C PRO A 53 -6.91 0.10 -13.89
N VAL A 54 -8.03 0.63 -13.41
CA VAL A 54 -8.64 0.30 -12.10
C VAL A 54 -9.08 -1.16 -12.01
N ASP A 55 -9.45 -1.77 -13.14
CA ASP A 55 -9.97 -3.14 -13.25
C ASP A 55 -9.00 -4.20 -12.70
N LYS A 56 -7.69 -3.92 -12.72
CA LYS A 56 -6.64 -4.80 -12.21
C LYS A 56 -6.59 -4.88 -10.68
N GLY A 57 -7.30 -4.00 -9.98
CA GLY A 57 -7.22 -3.86 -8.53
C GLY A 57 -5.84 -3.38 -8.04
N LEU A 58 -5.78 -3.17 -6.73
CA LEU A 58 -4.62 -2.63 -6.01
C LEU A 58 -4.24 -3.55 -4.84
N ILE A 59 -3.11 -3.24 -4.21
CA ILE A 59 -2.59 -3.98 -3.05
C ILE A 59 -2.66 -3.04 -1.85
N LEU A 60 -3.16 -3.52 -0.72
CA LEU A 60 -3.00 -2.82 0.57
C LEU A 60 -1.80 -3.35 1.33
N ILE A 61 -1.02 -2.43 1.90
CA ILE A 61 0.08 -2.74 2.81
C ILE A 61 -0.22 -2.18 4.20
N ALA A 62 0.01 -2.97 5.23
CA ALA A 62 -0.33 -2.63 6.60
C ALA A 62 0.82 -2.93 7.57
N ALA A 63 0.80 -2.25 8.72
CA ALA A 63 1.67 -2.57 9.86
C ALA A 63 1.20 -3.79 10.64
N SER A 64 -0.11 -4.05 10.65
CA SER A 64 -0.71 -5.19 11.34
C SER A 64 -1.89 -5.77 10.57
N PHE A 65 -2.29 -6.98 10.91
CA PHE A 65 -3.44 -7.63 10.26
C PHE A 65 -4.76 -6.94 10.61
N GLU A 66 -4.88 -6.37 11.80
CA GLU A 66 -6.06 -5.67 12.30
C GLU A 66 -6.44 -4.49 11.39
N GLN A 67 -5.45 -3.78 10.84
CA GLN A 67 -5.67 -2.68 9.90
C GLN A 67 -6.29 -3.13 8.57
N LEU A 68 -6.16 -4.41 8.21
CA LEU A 68 -6.69 -4.98 6.97
C LEU A 68 -8.13 -5.46 7.11
N LYS A 69 -8.57 -5.82 8.31
CA LYS A 69 -9.89 -6.41 8.58
C LYS A 69 -11.08 -5.61 8.01
N PRO A 70 -11.06 -4.26 7.94
CA PRO A 70 -12.15 -3.52 7.30
C PRO A 70 -12.29 -3.76 5.79
N TYR A 71 -11.23 -4.25 5.13
CA TYR A 71 -11.13 -4.36 3.66
C TYR A 71 -11.17 -5.80 3.14
N ILE A 72 -11.15 -6.79 4.04
CA ILE A 72 -11.08 -8.22 3.69
C ILE A 72 -12.06 -9.02 4.53
N ASP A 73 -12.46 -10.18 4.01
CA ASP A 73 -13.22 -11.18 4.73
C ASP A 73 -12.32 -12.41 4.98
N ASP A 74 -11.96 -12.62 6.25
CA ASP A 74 -11.18 -13.77 6.71
C ASP A 74 -12.04 -14.88 7.34
N SER A 75 -13.38 -14.75 7.31
CA SER A 75 -14.31 -15.68 7.97
C SER A 75 -14.28 -17.09 7.39
N ILE A 76 -13.92 -17.22 6.11
CA ILE A 76 -13.82 -18.50 5.41
C ILE A 76 -12.52 -19.25 5.70
N LEU A 77 -11.54 -18.60 6.37
CA LEU A 77 -10.26 -19.24 6.64
C LEU A 77 -10.37 -20.26 7.78
N THR A 78 -9.93 -21.48 7.48
CA THR A 78 -9.67 -22.48 8.53
C THR A 78 -8.52 -22.03 9.43
N ALA A 79 -8.46 -22.57 10.66
CA ALA A 79 -7.36 -22.29 11.59
C ALA A 79 -5.97 -22.62 10.98
N ALA A 80 -5.87 -23.69 10.18
CA ALA A 80 -4.63 -24.07 9.51
C ALA A 80 -4.21 -23.06 8.43
N GLN A 81 -5.16 -22.58 7.61
CA GLN A 81 -4.88 -21.54 6.61
C GLN A 81 -4.49 -20.21 7.27
N ARG A 82 -5.22 -19.82 8.32
CA ARG A 82 -4.93 -18.64 9.11
C ARG A 82 -3.51 -18.70 9.70
N LYS A 83 -3.12 -19.87 10.24
CA LYS A 83 -1.75 -20.09 10.72
C LYS A 83 -0.72 -19.96 9.59
N ALA A 84 -0.94 -20.59 8.45
CA ALA A 84 -0.01 -20.53 7.31
C ALA A 84 0.23 -19.09 6.80
N VAL A 85 -0.83 -18.27 6.78
CA VAL A 85 -0.72 -16.84 6.45
C VAL A 85 0.12 -16.10 7.49
N PHE A 86 -0.18 -16.27 8.78
CA PHE A 86 0.56 -15.59 9.85
C PHE A 86 1.99 -16.09 10.03
N ASP A 87 2.31 -17.32 9.66
CA ASP A 87 3.70 -17.80 9.65
C ASP A 87 4.55 -17.06 8.57
N CYS A 88 3.90 -16.49 7.54
CA CYS A 88 4.56 -15.70 6.50
C CYS A 88 4.62 -14.19 6.81
N TRP A 89 3.91 -13.73 7.84
CA TRP A 89 3.74 -12.32 8.18
C TRP A 89 4.20 -12.00 9.61
N PRO A 90 4.82 -10.83 9.84
CA PRO A 90 5.13 -9.77 8.88
C PRO A 90 6.24 -10.16 7.89
N GLY A 91 6.07 -9.82 6.61
CA GLY A 91 7.01 -10.26 5.57
C GLY A 91 6.66 -9.84 4.14
N PRO A 92 7.40 -10.35 3.14
CA PRO A 92 7.27 -9.91 1.75
C PRO A 92 6.06 -10.51 1.02
N VAL A 93 5.45 -11.56 1.57
CA VAL A 93 4.38 -12.33 0.93
C VAL A 93 3.11 -11.48 0.84
N THR A 94 2.44 -11.50 -0.30
CA THR A 94 1.12 -10.88 -0.48
C THR A 94 0.10 -11.99 -0.65
N PHE A 95 -1.01 -11.93 0.08
CA PHE A 95 -2.11 -12.89 -0.03
C PHE A 95 -3.34 -12.19 -0.60
N VAL A 96 -4.20 -12.96 -1.26
CA VAL A 96 -5.49 -12.49 -1.79
C VAL A 96 -6.60 -13.06 -0.92
N PHE A 97 -7.44 -12.19 -0.38
CA PHE A 97 -8.59 -12.53 0.44
C PHE A 97 -9.87 -12.16 -0.29
N PRO A 98 -11.00 -12.86 -0.05
CA PRO A 98 -12.31 -12.31 -0.39
C PRO A 98 -12.47 -10.91 0.22
N ALA A 99 -13.17 -10.04 -0.49
CA ALA A 99 -13.46 -8.69 -0.01
C ALA A 99 -14.97 -8.54 0.23
N PRO A 100 -15.40 -7.95 1.36
CA PRO A 100 -16.81 -7.66 1.56
C PRO A 100 -17.31 -6.66 0.51
N ALA A 101 -18.61 -6.65 0.23
CA ALA A 101 -19.22 -5.72 -0.73
C ALA A 101 -19.04 -4.23 -0.35
N THR A 102 -18.72 -3.95 0.91
CA THR A 102 -18.38 -2.60 1.42
C THR A 102 -16.98 -2.15 1.04
N THR A 103 -16.08 -3.06 0.64
CA THR A 103 -14.75 -2.69 0.17
C THR A 103 -14.86 -1.97 -1.17
N PRO A 104 -14.27 -0.76 -1.31
CA PRO A 104 -14.44 0.03 -2.52
C PRO A 104 -13.94 -0.68 -3.79
N ARG A 105 -14.71 -0.51 -4.88
CA ARG A 105 -14.37 -1.12 -6.18
C ARG A 105 -13.12 -0.53 -6.81
N TRP A 106 -12.69 0.66 -6.42
CA TRP A 106 -11.39 1.20 -6.84
C TRP A 106 -10.20 0.43 -6.23
N LEU A 107 -10.40 -0.32 -5.14
CA LEU A 107 -9.40 -1.21 -4.55
C LEU A 107 -9.43 -2.60 -5.18
N THR A 108 -10.61 -3.20 -5.30
CA THR A 108 -10.77 -4.59 -5.79
C THR A 108 -10.77 -4.70 -7.32
N GLY A 109 -11.02 -3.59 -8.02
CA GLY A 109 -11.18 -3.56 -9.47
C GLY A 109 -12.39 -4.39 -9.91
N ARG A 110 -12.18 -5.32 -10.83
CA ARG A 110 -13.23 -6.22 -11.32
C ARG A 110 -13.47 -7.45 -10.45
N PHE A 111 -12.70 -7.63 -9.37
CA PHE A 111 -12.73 -8.84 -8.54
C PHE A 111 -13.53 -8.64 -7.25
N ASP A 112 -13.95 -9.75 -6.64
CA ASP A 112 -14.56 -9.78 -5.31
C ASP A 112 -13.55 -10.18 -4.23
N SER A 113 -12.29 -9.83 -4.49
CA SER A 113 -11.14 -10.14 -3.65
C SER A 113 -10.14 -8.98 -3.67
N LEU A 114 -9.31 -8.92 -2.63
CA LEU A 114 -8.31 -7.89 -2.45
C LEU A 114 -6.95 -8.51 -2.08
N ALA A 115 -5.90 -7.99 -2.71
CA ALA A 115 -4.53 -8.35 -2.39
C ALA A 115 -4.04 -7.50 -1.21
N VAL A 116 -3.51 -8.14 -0.17
CA VAL A 116 -3.06 -7.47 1.04
C VAL A 116 -1.73 -8.05 1.54
N ARG A 117 -0.95 -7.22 2.26
CA ARG A 117 0.35 -7.59 2.84
C ARG A 117 0.54 -6.93 4.21
N VAL A 118 0.94 -7.72 5.21
CA VAL A 118 1.49 -7.20 6.46
C VAL A 118 3.02 -7.14 6.33
N THR A 119 3.59 -5.95 6.33
CA THR A 119 5.02 -5.74 6.05
C THR A 119 5.87 -5.70 7.31
N ASN A 120 7.13 -6.12 7.19
CA ASN A 120 8.16 -5.91 8.21
C ASN A 120 9.09 -4.72 7.88
N HIS A 121 8.79 -3.93 6.84
CA HIS A 121 9.61 -2.78 6.47
C HIS A 121 9.45 -1.63 7.49
N PRO A 122 10.48 -1.27 8.27
CA PRO A 122 10.31 -0.41 9.45
C PRO A 122 9.67 0.95 9.16
N LEU A 123 10.03 1.59 8.04
CA LEU A 123 9.44 2.88 7.65
C LEU A 123 7.95 2.76 7.32
N VAL A 124 7.55 1.70 6.61
CA VAL A 124 6.14 1.52 6.20
C VAL A 124 5.29 1.13 7.39
N VAL A 125 5.83 0.31 8.30
CA VAL A 125 5.21 0.02 9.59
C VAL A 125 4.97 1.31 10.38
N ALA A 126 6.00 2.17 10.51
CA ALA A 126 5.88 3.44 11.21
C ALA A 126 4.86 4.38 10.55
N LEU A 127 4.85 4.45 9.21
CA LEU A 127 3.86 5.23 8.45
C LEU A 127 2.42 4.73 8.67
N CYS A 128 2.17 3.44 8.51
CA CYS A 128 0.83 2.88 8.70
C CYS A 128 0.34 3.01 10.16
N ASN A 129 1.26 2.91 11.13
CA ASN A 129 0.93 3.14 12.54
C ASN A 129 0.62 4.62 12.83
N ALA A 130 1.44 5.54 12.30
CA ALA A 130 1.22 6.98 12.48
C ALA A 130 -0.07 7.46 11.78
N TYR A 131 -0.39 6.88 10.64
CA TYR A 131 -1.61 7.18 9.89
C TYR A 131 -2.86 6.50 10.48
N GLY A 132 -2.68 5.37 11.16
CA GLY A 132 -3.76 4.60 11.79
C GLY A 132 -4.49 3.62 10.87
N LYS A 133 -4.11 3.51 9.60
CA LYS A 133 -4.75 2.64 8.61
C LYS A 133 -3.76 2.20 7.50
N PRO A 134 -4.10 1.19 6.68
CA PRO A 134 -3.16 0.68 5.66
C PRO A 134 -2.95 1.70 4.54
N GLN A 135 -1.95 1.46 3.70
CA GLN A 135 -1.68 2.24 2.49
C GLN A 135 -2.01 1.44 1.24
N VAL A 136 -2.53 2.12 0.22
CA VAL A 136 -2.50 1.58 -1.13
C VAL A 136 -1.05 1.53 -1.59
N SER A 137 -0.58 0.39 -2.09
CA SER A 137 0.82 0.16 -2.45
C SER A 137 0.94 -0.71 -3.71
N PRO A 138 0.55 -0.21 -4.90
CA PRO A 138 0.76 -0.93 -6.15
C PRO A 138 2.24 -1.20 -6.39
N ARG A 139 2.52 -2.09 -7.35
CA ARG A 139 3.90 -2.33 -7.78
C ARG A 139 4.60 -1.01 -8.17
N PRO A 140 5.89 -0.87 -7.86
CA PRO A 140 6.57 0.41 -7.66
C PRO A 140 6.65 1.31 -8.90
N ASN A 141 6.43 0.81 -10.13
CA ASN A 141 6.76 1.58 -11.35
C ASN A 141 5.59 1.77 -12.30
N LEU A 142 5.70 2.80 -13.15
CA LEU A 142 4.95 2.88 -14.39
C LEU A 142 5.02 1.54 -15.15
N THR A 143 3.91 1.18 -15.81
CA THR A 143 3.86 -0.04 -16.60
C THR A 143 4.93 0.01 -17.69
N GLY A 144 5.90 -0.91 -17.63
CA GLY A 144 7.00 -1.00 -18.61
C GLY A 144 8.28 -0.25 -18.24
N VAL A 145 8.35 0.46 -17.10
CA VAL A 145 9.54 1.22 -16.67
C VAL A 145 10.30 0.48 -15.54
N PRO A 146 11.65 0.49 -15.54
CA PRO A 146 12.45 -0.04 -14.44
C PRO A 146 12.14 0.65 -13.10
N PRO A 147 12.42 -0.02 -11.97
CA PRO A 147 12.11 0.57 -10.68
C PRO A 147 13.06 1.64 -10.21
N SER A 148 12.48 2.70 -9.66
CA SER A 148 13.20 3.77 -9.00
C SER A 148 13.88 3.23 -7.75
N ARG A 149 15.19 3.41 -7.65
CA ARG A 149 16.02 3.02 -6.50
C ARG A 149 16.52 4.23 -5.71
N SER A 150 16.27 5.43 -6.21
CA SER A 150 16.68 6.68 -5.58
C SER A 150 15.58 7.73 -5.65
N VAL A 151 15.62 8.72 -4.75
CA VAL A 151 14.70 9.88 -4.77
C VAL A 151 14.78 10.62 -6.10
N GLY A 152 15.98 10.77 -6.67
CA GLY A 152 16.17 11.40 -7.97
C GLY A 152 15.46 10.67 -9.11
N GLU A 153 15.46 9.33 -9.10
CA GLU A 153 14.70 8.52 -10.06
C GLU A 153 13.18 8.64 -9.88
N VAL A 154 12.71 8.77 -8.63
CA VAL A 154 11.28 9.02 -8.35
C VAL A 154 10.88 10.38 -8.93
N SER A 155 11.64 11.45 -8.64
CA SER A 155 11.36 12.78 -9.17
C SER A 155 11.47 12.85 -10.70
N ALA A 156 12.41 12.12 -11.31
CA ALA A 156 12.52 12.05 -12.76
C ALA A 156 11.34 11.32 -13.42
N GLN A 157 10.78 10.32 -12.73
CA GLN A 157 9.70 9.49 -13.27
C GLN A 157 8.30 10.11 -13.06
N TYR A 158 8.09 10.80 -11.95
CA TYR A 158 6.79 11.33 -11.54
C TYR A 158 6.74 12.86 -11.48
N GLY A 159 7.86 13.56 -11.72
CA GLY A 159 7.93 15.03 -11.73
C GLY A 159 7.72 15.63 -10.33
N GLU A 160 7.26 16.89 -10.31
CA GLU A 160 6.78 17.58 -9.09
C GLU A 160 5.34 17.17 -8.71
N GLU A 161 4.77 16.15 -9.34
CA GLU A 161 3.41 15.65 -9.02
C GLU A 161 3.37 14.83 -7.72
N LEU A 162 4.51 14.62 -7.06
CA LEU A 162 4.69 13.98 -5.75
C LEU A 162 5.36 14.92 -4.73
#